data_AF-A0A9D7JUQ9-F1
#
_entry.id   AF-A0A9D7JUQ9-F1
#
_cell.length_a   1.000
_cell.length_b   1.000
_cell.length_c   1.000
_cell.angle_alpha   90.00
_cell.angle_beta   90.00
_cell.angle_gamma   90.00
#
_symmetry.space_group_name_H-M   'P 1'
#
loop_
_entity.id
_entity.type
_entity.pdbx_description
1 polymer ?
#
loop_
_entity_poly.entity_id
_entity_poly.type
_entity_poly.pdbx_seq_one_letter_code
_entity_poly.pdbx_strand_id
1 'polypeptide(L)'
;MKALLPIIFSIFILSSVKLMAVDIPSSNGYTVHVTFGAISIVPSNGCSSGVYNVHIPYSITFTGSNIPGNLYTLQATIDCSSASGIFFNLPNAGGNGTAIASNASTGNNQCGSVTCSTIHLTIGGPGISNQTIDVNTTYLSG
;
A
#
# COMPACT_ATOMS: atom_id res chain seq x y z
N MET A 1 -56.81 5.67 23.42
CA MET A 1 -55.82 6.60 22.84
C MET A 1 -54.60 5.77 22.45
N LYS A 2 -54.42 5.49 21.15
CA LYS A 2 -53.35 4.63 20.61
C LYS A 2 -52.11 5.50 20.36
N ALA A 3 -51.07 5.34 21.17
CA ALA A 3 -49.78 5.98 20.94
C ALA A 3 -49.00 5.14 19.92
N LEU A 4 -48.82 5.69 18.72
CA LEU A 4 -47.90 5.18 17.69
C LEU A 4 -46.51 5.72 18.00
N LEU A 5 -45.58 4.83 18.36
CA LEU A 5 -44.16 5.15 18.56
C LEU A 5 -43.45 5.09 17.20
N PRO A 6 -42.68 6.12 16.77
CA PRO A 6 -41.91 6.02 15.54
C PRO A 6 -40.63 5.21 15.78
N ILE A 7 -40.48 4.11 15.06
CA ILE A 7 -39.23 3.33 14.99
C ILE A 7 -38.26 4.13 14.11
N ILE A 8 -37.32 4.84 14.74
CA ILE A 8 -36.20 5.48 14.06
C ILE A 8 -35.20 4.37 13.72
N PHE A 9 -35.26 3.87 12.49
CA PHE A 9 -34.27 2.94 11.95
C PHE A 9 -33.02 3.74 11.58
N SER A 10 -32.08 3.84 12.53
CA SER A 10 -30.78 4.47 12.33
C SER A 10 -30.00 3.70 11.27
N ILE A 11 -29.96 4.22 10.05
CA ILE A 11 -29.12 3.71 8.96
C ILE A 11 -27.68 4.04 9.33
N PHE A 12 -26.98 3.06 9.92
CA PHE A 12 -25.53 3.11 10.10
C PHE A 12 -24.92 2.87 8.71
N ILE A 13 -24.61 3.94 7.99
CA ILE A 13 -23.88 3.85 6.72
C ILE A 13 -22.47 3.37 7.07
N LEU A 14 -22.20 2.07 6.93
CA LEU A 14 -20.83 1.56 6.90
C LEU A 14 -20.15 2.09 5.64
N SER A 15 -19.48 3.22 5.74
CA SER A 15 -18.50 3.64 4.74
C SER A 15 -17.38 2.58 4.72
N SER A 16 -17.29 1.82 3.63
CA SER A 16 -16.20 0.87 3.41
C SER A 16 -14.89 1.64 3.30
N VAL A 17 -14.11 1.66 4.39
CA VAL A 17 -12.74 2.16 4.35
C VAL A 17 -11.93 1.12 3.60
N LYS A 18 -11.62 1.37 2.34
CA LYS A 18 -10.71 0.50 1.59
C LYS A 18 -9.31 0.75 2.14
N LEU A 19 -8.88 -0.08 3.09
CA LEU A 19 -7.51 -0.09 3.58
C LEU A 19 -6.55 -0.33 2.41
N MET A 20 -5.37 0.29 2.43
CA MET A 20 -4.26 -0.01 1.54
C MET A 20 -3.63 -1.35 1.93
N ALA A 21 -4.45 -2.40 1.93
CA ALA A 21 -4.10 -3.72 2.40
C ALA A 21 -4.50 -4.78 1.37
N VAL A 22 -3.75 -5.87 1.35
CA VAL A 22 -3.99 -7.02 0.49
C VAL A 22 -3.62 -8.30 1.24
N ASP A 23 -4.49 -9.30 1.11
CA ASP A 23 -4.25 -10.66 1.59
C ASP A 23 -3.91 -11.56 0.40
N ILE A 24 -2.74 -12.21 0.46
CA ILE A 24 -2.27 -13.14 -0.56
C ILE A 24 -2.27 -14.55 0.04
N PRO A 25 -3.28 -15.39 -0.26
CA PRO A 25 -3.33 -16.77 0.22
C PRO A 25 -2.30 -17.65 -0.50
N SER A 26 -1.69 -18.57 0.24
CA SER A 26 -0.79 -19.61 -0.27
C SER A 26 -1.49 -20.96 -0.30
N SER A 27 -1.20 -21.78 -1.32
CA SER A 27 -1.64 -23.17 -1.38
C SER A 27 -1.00 -24.05 -0.29
N ASN A 28 0.04 -23.58 0.39
CA ASN A 28 0.69 -24.29 1.50
C ASN A 28 -0.02 -24.08 2.86
N GLY A 29 -1.06 -23.24 2.93
CA GLY A 29 -1.87 -23.05 4.15
C GLY A 29 -1.55 -21.80 4.98
N TYR A 30 -0.74 -20.88 4.47
CA TYR A 30 -0.52 -19.57 5.07
C TYR A 30 -1.07 -18.43 4.18
N THR A 31 -1.21 -17.25 4.76
CA THR A 31 -1.58 -16.00 4.07
C THR A 31 -0.54 -14.95 4.39
N VAL A 32 -0.13 -14.18 3.37
CA VAL A 32 0.68 -12.98 3.53
C VAL A 32 -0.25 -11.78 3.52
N HIS A 33 -0.34 -11.10 4.65
CA HIS A 33 -1.09 -9.85 4.79
C HIS A 33 -0.12 -8.68 4.66
N VAL A 34 -0.34 -7.83 3.67
CA VAL A 34 0.49 -6.64 3.41
C VAL A 34 -0.39 -5.41 3.58
N THR A 35 0.04 -4.48 4.42
CA THR A 35 -0.57 -3.15 4.57
C THR A 35 0.47 -2.08 4.26
N PHE A 36 0.05 -1.06 3.53
CA PHE A 36 0.81 0.17 3.31
C PHE A 36 0.18 1.32 4.11
N GLY A 37 1.01 2.16 4.71
CA GLY A 37 0.58 3.35 5.43
C GLY A 37 0.47 4.58 4.52
N ALA A 38 0.21 5.73 5.14
CA ALA A 38 0.18 7.01 4.46
C ALA A 38 1.54 7.30 3.79
N ILE A 39 1.51 7.52 2.48
CA ILE A 39 2.70 7.84 1.69
C ILE A 39 3.09 9.29 1.93
N SER A 40 4.39 9.54 2.09
CA SER A 40 4.93 10.90 2.18
C SER A 40 5.97 11.17 1.10
N ILE A 41 5.84 12.32 0.44
CA ILE A 41 6.79 12.84 -0.53
C ILE A 41 7.84 13.67 0.20
N VAL A 42 9.11 13.30 0.04
CA VAL A 42 10.25 13.99 0.64
C VAL A 42 11.08 14.61 -0.48
N PRO A 43 11.01 15.93 -0.67
CA PRO A 43 11.81 16.60 -1.68
C PRO A 43 13.31 16.49 -1.42
N SER A 44 14.09 16.17 -2.44
CA SER A 44 15.54 16.26 -2.39
C SER A 44 15.97 17.72 -2.57
N ASN A 45 16.91 18.20 -1.75
CA ASN A 45 17.43 19.57 -1.80
C ASN A 45 16.33 20.64 -1.90
N GLY A 46 15.24 20.50 -1.14
CA GLY A 46 14.14 21.47 -1.16
C GLY A 46 13.39 21.56 -2.49
N CYS A 47 13.45 20.52 -3.34
CA CYS A 47 12.83 20.45 -4.67
C CYS A 47 13.45 21.35 -5.75
N SER A 48 14.65 21.93 -5.55
CA SER A 48 15.23 22.82 -6.57
C SER A 48 15.52 22.15 -7.92
N SER A 49 15.61 20.81 -7.95
CA SER A 49 15.81 20.00 -9.15
C SER A 49 14.58 19.16 -9.55
N GLY A 50 13.46 19.31 -8.84
CA GLY A 50 12.29 18.45 -9.04
C GLY A 50 12.44 17.01 -8.57
N VAL A 51 13.55 16.68 -7.90
CA VAL A 51 13.81 15.32 -7.42
C VAL A 51 13.19 15.12 -6.04
N TYR A 52 12.56 13.98 -5.83
CA TYR A 52 11.96 13.60 -4.56
C TYR A 52 12.10 12.10 -4.29
N ASN A 53 11.94 11.73 -3.01
CA ASN A 53 11.81 10.36 -2.56
C ASN A 53 10.40 10.11 -2.06
N VAL A 54 9.93 8.88 -2.21
CA VAL A 54 8.63 8.44 -1.73
C VAL A 54 8.85 7.51 -0.55
N HIS A 55 8.42 7.94 0.64
CA HIS A 55 8.49 7.14 1.85
C HIS A 55 7.16 6.40 2.03
N ILE A 56 7.24 5.08 2.10
CA ILE A 56 6.09 4.18 2.10
C ILE A 56 6.18 3.31 3.36
N PRO A 57 5.47 3.69 4.44
CA PRO A 57 5.34 2.83 5.61
C PRO A 57 4.66 1.52 5.21
N TYR A 58 5.10 0.40 5.77
CA TYR A 58 4.51 -0.91 5.51
C TYR A 58 4.45 -1.78 6.76
N SER A 59 3.55 -2.75 6.72
CA SER A 59 3.42 -3.85 7.67
C SER A 59 3.12 -5.13 6.90
N ILE A 60 3.96 -6.16 7.06
CA ILE A 60 3.83 -7.44 6.38
C ILE A 60 3.80 -8.54 7.44
N THR A 61 2.70 -9.28 7.51
CA THR A 61 2.50 -10.36 8.48
C THR A 61 2.12 -11.66 7.79
N PHE A 62 2.70 -12.76 8.26
CA PHE A 62 2.40 -14.10 7.78
C PHE A 62 1.54 -14.80 8.83
N THR A 63 0.42 -15.38 8.42
CA THR A 63 -0.50 -16.09 9.32
C THR A 63 -0.90 -17.44 8.74
N GLY A 64 -1.26 -18.41 9.58
CA GLY A 64 -1.68 -19.75 9.15
C GLY A 64 -0.63 -20.82 9.46
N SER A 65 -0.61 -21.90 8.67
CA SER A 65 0.30 -23.04 8.83
C SER A 65 1.36 -23.11 7.73
N ASN A 66 2.46 -23.83 7.97
CA ASN A 66 3.58 -23.99 7.03
C ASN A 66 4.16 -22.66 6.52
N ILE A 67 4.23 -21.65 7.40
CA ILE A 67 4.81 -20.34 7.11
C ILE A 67 6.31 -20.53 6.79
N PRO A 68 6.79 -20.12 5.60
CA PRO A 68 8.20 -20.18 5.27
C PRO A 68 8.98 -19.10 6.03
N GLY A 69 10.28 -19.31 6.24
CA GLY A 69 11.14 -18.27 6.82
C GLY A 69 11.31 -17.04 5.92
N ASN A 70 11.19 -17.20 4.60
CA ASN A 70 11.27 -16.14 3.61
C ASN A 70 10.42 -16.46 2.38
N LEU A 71 9.91 -15.42 1.72
CA LEU A 71 9.46 -15.46 0.33
C LEU A 71 10.66 -15.44 -0.63
N TYR A 72 10.42 -15.79 -1.90
CA TYR A 72 11.44 -15.66 -2.95
C TYR A 72 11.55 -14.21 -3.42
N THR A 73 10.40 -13.54 -3.54
CA THR A 73 10.30 -12.16 -4.01
C THR A 73 9.25 -11.42 -3.21
N LEU A 74 9.61 -10.23 -2.73
CA LEU A 74 8.69 -9.22 -2.22
C LEU A 74 9.24 -7.84 -2.56
N GLN A 75 8.66 -7.20 -3.57
CA GLN A 75 9.11 -5.92 -4.09
C GLN A 75 7.92 -5.19 -4.69
N ALA A 76 8.07 -3.89 -4.95
CA ALA A 76 7.00 -3.14 -5.56
C ALA A 76 7.49 -1.96 -6.39
N THR A 77 6.61 -1.46 -7.24
CA THR A 77 6.74 -0.13 -7.84
C THR A 77 5.58 0.75 -7.40
N ILE A 78 5.79 2.06 -7.39
CA ILE A 78 4.74 3.04 -7.11
C ILE A 78 4.60 4.01 -8.27
N ASP A 79 3.36 4.29 -8.63
CA ASP A 79 2.98 5.27 -9.63
C ASP A 79 2.53 6.57 -8.95
N CYS A 80 3.16 7.66 -9.37
CA CYS A 80 2.86 9.01 -8.95
C CYS A 80 2.52 9.89 -10.15
N SER A 81 1.83 11.01 -9.89
CA SER A 81 1.33 11.93 -10.91
C SER A 81 2.39 12.48 -11.87
N SER A 82 3.68 12.40 -11.48
CA SER A 82 4.80 12.91 -12.26
C SER A 82 5.85 11.86 -12.65
N ALA A 83 5.78 10.66 -12.09
CA ALA A 83 6.70 9.56 -12.38
C ALA A 83 6.02 8.21 -12.08
N SER A 84 6.18 7.25 -12.98
CA SER A 84 5.64 5.89 -12.85
C SER A 84 6.74 4.86 -12.67
N GLY A 85 6.39 3.71 -12.10
CA GLY A 85 7.29 2.56 -11.96
C GLY A 85 8.43 2.77 -10.97
N ILE A 86 8.27 3.68 -9.99
CA ILE A 86 9.36 3.99 -9.04
C ILE A 86 9.54 2.78 -8.11
N PHE A 87 10.69 2.11 -8.23
CA PHE A 87 10.94 0.85 -7.55
C PHE A 87 11.29 1.00 -6.07
N PHE A 88 10.82 0.05 -5.25
CA PHE A 88 11.25 -0.13 -3.87
C PHE A 88 11.18 -1.60 -3.43
N ASN A 89 12.08 -1.99 -2.54
CA ASN A 89 12.13 -3.34 -1.99
C ASN A 89 11.37 -3.47 -0.67
N LEU A 90 10.88 -4.68 -0.40
CA LEU A 90 10.26 -5.08 0.85
C LEU A 90 10.99 -6.31 1.43
N PRO A 91 10.94 -6.54 2.75
CA PRO A 91 11.62 -7.67 3.36
C PRO A 91 10.88 -8.99 3.07
N ASN A 92 11.57 -9.95 2.45
CA ASN A 92 11.01 -11.27 2.13
C ASN A 92 10.56 -12.07 3.37
N ALA A 93 11.08 -11.76 4.56
CA ALA A 93 10.68 -12.36 5.84
C ALA A 93 9.45 -11.70 6.49
N GLY A 94 8.92 -10.64 5.89
CA GLY A 94 7.91 -9.77 6.50
C GLY A 94 8.50 -8.79 7.52
N GLY A 95 7.61 -8.23 8.34
CA GLY A 95 7.93 -7.19 9.32
C GLY A 95 7.38 -5.82 8.95
N ASN A 96 7.77 -4.82 9.73
CA ASN A 96 7.26 -3.46 9.65
C ASN A 96 8.41 -2.50 9.38
N GLY A 97 8.14 -1.42 8.64
CA GLY A 97 9.17 -0.42 8.36
C GLY A 97 8.70 0.67 7.42
N THR A 98 9.66 1.35 6.80
CA THR A 98 9.41 2.33 5.75
C THR A 98 10.33 2.02 4.58
N ALA A 99 9.73 1.72 3.44
CA ALA A 99 10.44 1.58 2.18
C ALA A 99 10.63 2.96 1.55
N ILE A 100 11.74 3.16 0.83
CA ILE A 100 12.05 4.42 0.17
C ILE A 100 12.19 4.14 -1.33
N ALA A 101 11.23 4.64 -2.11
CA ALA A 101 11.34 4.70 -3.56
C ALA A 101 12.07 6.00 -3.93
N SER A 102 13.31 5.88 -4.40
CA SER A 102 14.24 7.03 -4.49
C SER A 102 14.35 7.61 -5.89
N ASN A 103 14.79 8.87 -5.97
CA ASN A 103 15.17 9.55 -7.22
C ASN A 103 14.04 9.69 -8.25
N ALA A 104 12.79 9.82 -7.79
CA ALA A 104 11.69 10.20 -8.66
C ALA A 104 11.83 11.68 -9.04
N SER A 105 11.40 12.06 -10.23
CA SER A 105 11.53 13.42 -10.75
C SER A 105 10.19 13.93 -11.24
N THR A 106 9.84 15.15 -10.85
CA THR A 106 8.64 15.82 -11.35
C THR A 106 8.84 16.50 -12.72
N GLY A 107 10.09 16.61 -13.18
CA GLY A 107 10.45 17.40 -14.36
C GLY A 107 10.33 18.92 -14.19
N ASN A 108 10.01 19.41 -12.98
CA ASN A 108 9.87 20.83 -12.63
C ASN A 108 10.22 21.06 -11.14
N ASN A 109 10.17 22.28 -10.62
CA ASN A 109 10.55 22.53 -9.21
C ASN A 109 9.36 22.43 -8.22
N GLN A 110 8.37 21.55 -8.48
CA GLN A 110 7.09 21.48 -7.75
C GLN A 110 6.81 20.09 -7.16
N CYS A 111 7.50 19.72 -6.09
CA CYS A 111 7.36 18.40 -5.44
C CYS A 111 6.17 18.33 -4.47
N GLY A 112 5.67 19.47 -3.99
CA GLY A 112 4.58 19.53 -3.00
C GLY A 112 3.20 19.11 -3.54
N SER A 113 3.05 19.05 -4.86
CA SER A 113 1.79 18.67 -5.53
C SER A 113 1.80 17.24 -6.06
N VAL A 114 2.85 16.47 -5.77
CA VAL A 114 2.95 15.07 -6.22
C VAL A 114 2.01 14.20 -5.40
N THR A 115 1.18 13.44 -6.09
CA THR A 115 0.28 12.45 -5.50
C THR A 115 0.61 11.09 -6.07
N CYS A 116 0.62 10.06 -5.24
CA CYS A 116 0.81 8.68 -5.69
C CYS A 116 -0.50 7.90 -5.56
N SER A 117 -0.84 7.12 -6.58
CA SER A 117 -2.18 6.52 -6.76
C SER A 117 -2.20 4.99 -6.69
N THR A 118 -1.09 4.32 -7.05
CA THR A 118 -1.06 2.87 -7.20
C THR A 118 0.29 2.31 -6.78
N ILE A 119 0.27 1.27 -5.95
CA ILE A 119 1.43 0.42 -5.67
C ILE A 119 1.23 -0.91 -6.41
N HIS A 120 2.19 -1.30 -7.22
CA HIS A 120 2.23 -2.60 -7.89
C HIS A 120 3.12 -3.54 -7.08
N LEU A 121 2.51 -4.39 -6.26
CA LEU A 121 3.20 -5.35 -5.39
C LEU A 121 3.50 -6.63 -6.15
N THR A 122 4.78 -6.95 -6.36
CA THR A 122 5.22 -8.23 -6.89
C THR A 122 5.62 -9.17 -5.76
N ILE A 123 5.00 -10.35 -5.74
CA ILE A 123 5.18 -11.35 -4.68
C ILE A 123 5.32 -12.75 -5.28
N GLY A 124 6.24 -13.55 -4.73
CA GLY A 124 6.38 -14.97 -5.05
C GLY A 124 7.06 -15.73 -3.92
N GLY A 125 6.64 -16.97 -3.68
CA GLY A 125 7.15 -17.78 -2.57
C GLY A 125 6.61 -19.21 -2.55
N PRO A 126 6.97 -20.00 -1.52
CA PRO A 126 6.44 -21.36 -1.35
C PRO A 126 4.90 -21.39 -1.32
N GLY A 127 4.28 -22.01 -2.32
CA GLY A 127 2.81 -22.05 -2.46
C GLY A 127 2.15 -20.75 -2.94
N ILE A 128 2.93 -19.74 -3.34
CA ILE A 128 2.46 -18.50 -3.97
C ILE A 128 3.17 -18.34 -5.32
N SER A 129 2.43 -18.43 -6.42
CA SER A 129 2.98 -18.14 -7.76
C SER A 129 3.43 -16.69 -7.86
N ASN A 130 4.52 -16.43 -8.60
CA ASN A 130 4.98 -15.08 -8.86
C ASN A 130 3.90 -14.27 -9.58
N GLN A 131 3.45 -13.18 -8.96
CA GLN A 131 2.36 -12.36 -9.45
C GLN A 131 2.53 -10.91 -9.02
N THR A 132 1.87 -10.01 -9.75
CA THR A 132 1.80 -8.58 -9.41
C THR A 132 0.36 -8.22 -9.06
N ILE A 133 0.17 -7.51 -7.95
CA ILE A 133 -1.13 -7.10 -7.43
C ILE A 133 -1.14 -5.59 -7.25
N ASP A 134 -2.19 -4.95 -7.75
CA ASP A 134 -2.35 -3.49 -7.65
C ASP A 134 -3.06 -3.11 -6.36
N VAL A 135 -2.38 -2.34 -5.53
CA VAL A 135 -2.90 -1.75 -4.29
C VAL A 135 -3.12 -0.26 -4.54
N ASN A 136 -4.40 0.14 -4.63
CA ASN A 136 -4.77 1.54 -4.81
C ASN A 136 -4.49 2.32 -3.52
N THR A 137 -3.81 3.47 -3.65
CA THR A 137 -3.37 4.30 -2.54
C THR A 137 -4.29 5.48 -2.27
N THR A 138 -5.39 5.61 -3.03
CA THR A 138 -6.38 6.67 -2.89
C THR A 138 -7.12 6.52 -1.56
N TYR A 139 -6.61 7.22 -0.56
CA TYR A 139 -7.41 7.67 0.58
C TYR A 139 -8.60 8.47 0.04
N LEU A 140 -9.82 8.00 0.34
CA LEU A 140 -11.02 8.81 0.22
C LEU A 140 -10.94 9.90 1.31
N SER A 141 -10.48 11.09 0.93
CA SER A 141 -10.83 12.30 1.67
C SER A 141 -12.34 12.48 1.53
N GLY A 142 -13.10 11.96 2.49
CA GLY A 142 -14.50 12.33 2.72
C GLY A 142 -14.59 13.62 3.50
#